data_AF-A0AAV0DXN1-F1
#
_entry.id   AF-A0AAV0DXN1-F1
#
_cell.length_a   1.000
_cell.length_b   1.000
_cell.length_c   1.000
_cell.angle_alpha   90.00
_cell.angle_beta   90.00
_cell.angle_gamma   90.00
#
_symmetry.space_group_name_H-M   'P 1'
#
loop_
_entity.id
_entity.type
_entity.pdbx_description
1 polymer ?
#
loop_
_entity_poly.entity_id
_entity_poly.type
_entity_poly.pdbx_seq_one_letter_code
_entity_poly.pdbx_strand_id
1 'polypeptide(L)'
;MWVWVVLFFLLLAIIVLVVFQLMCLADLEFDYINPYDSASRINQAVLPEFIVQGVLCLLYLGTGHWIMSLLCCPYLYYDVHLYLQKQHFMDVTEIFNQLNWEKRQRLWKLGYLVILFIISLVVRLRT
;
A
#
# COMPACT_ATOMS: atom_id res chain seq x y z
N MET A 1 -12.87 22.21 0.07
CA MET A 1 -12.99 21.62 1.43
C MET A 1 -13.23 20.11 1.37
N TRP A 2 -14.22 19.63 0.62
CA TRP A 2 -14.58 18.20 0.52
C TRP A 2 -13.48 17.27 -0.05
N VAL A 3 -12.71 17.74 -1.04
CA VAL A 3 -11.64 16.94 -1.67
C VAL A 3 -10.55 16.51 -0.67
N TRP A 4 -10.21 17.37 0.29
CA TRP A 4 -9.24 17.05 1.34
C TRP A 4 -9.71 15.95 2.29
N VAL A 5 -11.01 15.96 2.62
CA VAL A 5 -11.63 14.91 3.43
C VAL A 5 -11.54 13.57 2.69
N VAL A 6 -11.85 13.57 1.39
CA VAL A 6 -11.74 12.35 0.55
C VAL A 6 -10.29 11.84 0.50
N LEU A 7 -9.30 12.70 0.29
CA LEU A 7 -7.87 12.33 0.29
C LEU A 7 -7.43 11.71 1.63
N PHE A 8 -7.88 12.28 2.74
CA PHE A 8 -7.59 11.77 4.08
C PHE A 8 -8.18 10.37 4.31
N PHE A 9 -9.44 10.15 3.92
CA PHE A 9 -10.07 8.83 4.01
C PHE A 9 -9.40 7.80 3.10
N LEU A 10 -8.97 8.18 1.90
CA LEU A 10 -8.22 7.31 1.00
C LEU A 10 -6.86 6.93 1.60
N LEU A 11 -6.12 7.88 2.17
CA LEU A 11 -4.87 7.59 2.88
C LEU A 11 -5.08 6.63 4.05
N LEU A 12 -6.11 6.88 4.87
CA LEU A 12 -6.45 6.02 6.00
C LEU A 12 -6.81 4.60 5.51
N ALA A 13 -7.58 4.49 4.43
CA ALA A 13 -7.93 3.20 3.83
C ALA A 13 -6.68 2.41 3.38
N ILE A 14 -5.71 3.08 2.74
CA ILE A 14 -4.44 2.44 2.35
C ILE A 14 -3.66 1.96 3.59
N ILE A 15 -3.56 2.80 4.63
CA ILE A 15 -2.88 2.41 5.88
C ILE A 15 -3.54 1.17 6.49
N VAL A 16 -4.87 1.13 6.57
CA VAL A 16 -5.61 -0.03 7.10
C VAL A 16 -5.38 -1.27 6.26
N LEU A 17 -5.37 -1.16 4.92
CA LEU A 17 -5.06 -2.28 4.03
C LEU A 17 -3.64 -2.81 4.24
N VAL A 18 -2.64 -1.94 4.37
CA VAL A 18 -1.24 -2.36 4.65
C VAL A 18 -1.14 -3.04 6.01
N VAL A 19 -1.80 -2.51 7.04
CA VAL A 19 -1.83 -3.12 8.38
C VAL A 19 -2.51 -4.49 8.35
N PHE A 20 -3.62 -4.62 7.61
CA PHE A 20 -4.31 -5.90 7.43
C PHE A 20 -3.42 -6.95 6.78
N GLN A 21 -2.68 -6.57 5.73
CA GLN A 21 -1.70 -7.47 5.09
C GLN A 21 -0.57 -7.86 6.05
N LEU A 22 -0.06 -6.93 6.86
CA LEU A 22 0.97 -7.21 7.87
C LEU A 22 0.46 -8.17 8.96
N MET A 23 -0.81 -8.05 9.38
CA MET A 23 -1.43 -9.02 10.29
C MET A 23 -1.53 -10.40 9.65
N CYS A 24 -2.03 -10.49 8.41
CA CYS A 24 -2.07 -11.78 7.69
C CYS A 24 -0.68 -12.40 7.54
N LEU A 25 0.37 -11.59 7.38
CA LEU A 25 1.75 -12.05 7.31
C LEU A 25 2.26 -12.56 8.67
N ALA A 26 1.89 -11.88 9.76
CA ALA A 26 2.27 -12.25 11.13
C ALA A 26 1.54 -13.53 11.60
N ASP A 27 0.26 -13.69 11.24
CA ASP A 27 -0.50 -14.92 11.49
C ASP A 27 0.15 -16.11 10.79
N LEU A 28 0.70 -15.90 9.60
CA LEU A 28 1.44 -16.92 8.81
C LEU A 28 2.76 -17.33 9.47
N GLU A 29 3.40 -16.43 10.22
CA GLU A 29 4.67 -16.66 10.92
C GLU A 29 4.46 -17.41 12.25
N PHE A 30 3.33 -17.16 12.93
CA PHE A 30 3.06 -17.67 14.27
C PHE A 30 2.13 -18.88 14.33
N ASP A 31 1.19 -19.03 13.40
CA ASP A 31 0.23 -20.13 13.37
C ASP A 31 0.35 -20.89 12.06
N TYR A 32 0.42 -22.22 12.13
CA TYR A 32 0.59 -23.11 10.97
C TYR A 32 -0.71 -23.23 10.16
N ILE A 33 -1.37 -22.10 9.87
CA ILE A 33 -2.49 -22.00 8.95
C ILE A 33 -2.00 -22.28 7.54
N ASN A 34 -2.85 -22.96 6.76
CA ASN A 34 -2.56 -23.34 5.38
C ASN A 34 -2.00 -22.13 4.59
N PRO A 35 -0.73 -22.15 4.18
CA PRO A 35 -0.07 -20.98 3.57
C PRO A 35 -0.76 -20.54 2.27
N TYR A 36 -1.50 -21.46 1.66
CA TYR A 36 -2.28 -21.24 0.45
C TYR A 36 -3.44 -20.25 0.68
N ASP A 37 -4.18 -20.37 1.79
CA ASP A 37 -5.33 -19.52 2.07
C ASP A 37 -4.90 -18.10 2.43
N SER A 38 -3.84 -17.95 3.23
CA SER A 38 -3.32 -16.64 3.61
C SER A 38 -2.64 -15.90 2.44
N ALA A 39 -1.92 -16.61 1.57
CA ALA A 39 -1.34 -16.02 0.36
C ALA A 39 -2.43 -15.49 -0.60
N SER A 40 -3.52 -16.25 -0.77
CA SER A 40 -4.69 -15.84 -1.57
C SER A 40 -5.34 -14.56 -1.01
N ARG A 41 -5.53 -14.49 0.33
CA ARG A 41 -6.07 -13.30 1.01
C ARG A 41 -5.17 -12.07 0.86
N ILE A 42 -3.86 -12.24 0.96
CA ILE A 42 -2.90 -11.15 0.75
C ILE A 42 -2.97 -10.64 -0.69
N ASN A 43 -3.01 -11.54 -1.69
CA ASN A 43 -3.12 -11.15 -3.10
C ASN A 43 -4.43 -10.39 -3.38
N GLN A 44 -5.54 -10.86 -2.82
CA GLN A 44 -6.83 -10.16 -2.91
C GLN A 44 -6.84 -8.78 -2.24
N ALA A 45 -6.06 -8.60 -1.16
CA ALA A 45 -5.94 -7.32 -0.46
C ALA A 45 -4.92 -6.35 -1.10
N VAL A 46 -3.97 -6.86 -1.89
CA VAL A 46 -2.97 -6.07 -2.62
C VAL A 46 -3.57 -5.37 -3.83
N LEU A 47 -4.50 -6.02 -4.55
CA LEU A 47 -5.23 -5.40 -5.66
C LEU A 47 -5.95 -4.09 -5.31
N PRO A 48 -6.83 -4.03 -4.29
CA PRO A 48 -7.51 -2.79 -3.92
C PRO A 48 -6.53 -1.73 -3.43
N GLU A 49 -5.44 -2.11 -2.79
CA GLU A 49 -4.40 -1.17 -2.38
C GLU A 49 -3.79 -0.42 -3.57
N PHE A 50 -3.40 -1.13 -4.65
CA PHE A 50 -2.87 -0.51 -5.86
C PHE A 50 -3.86 0.42 -6.54
N ILE A 51 -5.13 0.01 -6.61
CA ILE A 51 -6.19 0.82 -7.21
C ILE A 51 -6.38 2.11 -6.41
N VAL A 52 -6.50 2.00 -5.08
CA VAL A 52 -6.70 3.15 -4.18
C VAL A 52 -5.47 4.08 -4.20
N GLN A 53 -4.26 3.53 -4.23
CA GLN A 53 -3.02 4.31 -4.34
C GLN A 53 -2.91 5.03 -5.69
N GLY A 54 -3.31 4.37 -6.79
CA GLY A 54 -3.36 4.97 -8.11
C GLY A 54 -4.34 6.15 -8.19
N VAL A 55 -5.54 5.95 -7.66
CA VAL A 55 -6.56 7.00 -7.55
C VAL A 55 -6.08 8.17 -6.68
N LEU A 56 -5.44 7.88 -5.54
CA LEU A 56 -4.88 8.91 -4.67
C LEU A 56 -3.81 9.75 -5.38
N CYS A 57 -2.91 9.13 -6.14
CA CYS A 57 -1.89 9.84 -6.90
C CYS A 57 -2.48 10.77 -7.97
N LEU A 58 -3.49 10.29 -8.70
CA LEU A 58 -4.22 11.11 -9.69
C LEU A 58 -4.94 12.30 -9.04
N LEU A 59 -5.54 12.08 -7.86
CA LEU A 59 -6.19 13.16 -7.11
C LEU A 59 -5.18 14.18 -6.57
N TYR A 60 -3.98 13.76 -6.15
CA TYR A 60 -2.90 14.68 -5.76
C TYR A 60 -2.38 15.50 -6.93
N LEU A 61 -2.29 14.90 -8.12
CA LEU A 61 -1.94 15.60 -9.35
C LEU A 61 -2.99 16.67 -9.69
N GLY A 62 -4.28 16.30 -9.63
CA GLY A 62 -5.41 17.21 -9.91
C GLY A 62 -5.59 18.34 -8.89
N THR A 63 -5.16 18.13 -7.64
CA THR A 63 -5.19 19.18 -6.59
C THR A 63 -3.97 20.11 -6.63
N GLY A 64 -3.07 19.97 -7.60
CA GLY A 64 -1.89 20.83 -7.76
C GLY A 64 -0.78 20.58 -6.74
N HIS A 65 -0.81 19.45 -6.03
CA HIS A 65 0.20 19.07 -5.04
C HIS A 65 1.28 18.20 -5.69
N TRP A 66 2.04 18.81 -6.61
CA TRP A 66 3.03 18.15 -7.46
C TRP A 66 4.08 17.37 -6.68
N ILE A 67 4.54 17.90 -5.54
CA ILE A 67 5.56 17.26 -4.70
C ILE A 67 5.06 15.90 -4.17
N MET A 68 3.80 15.83 -3.71
CA MET A 68 3.20 14.59 -3.20
C MET A 68 2.99 13.55 -4.30
N SER A 69 2.55 13.99 -5.48
CA SER A 69 2.37 13.11 -6.65
C SER A 69 3.71 12.56 -7.15
N LEU A 70 4.76 13.38 -7.21
CA LEU A 70 6.10 12.97 -7.67
C LEU A 70 6.73 11.94 -6.71
N LEU A 71 6.47 12.08 -5.41
CA LEU A 71 6.84 11.12 -4.37
C LEU A 71 6.06 9.79 -4.50
N CYS A 72 4.79 9.83 -4.94
CA CYS A 72 4.00 8.63 -5.24
C CYS A 72 4.35 7.97 -6.58
N CYS A 73 4.87 8.71 -7.57
CA CYS A 73 5.18 8.20 -8.92
C CYS A 73 6.14 6.99 -8.97
N PRO A 74 7.34 6.99 -8.34
CA PRO A 74 8.23 5.85 -8.41
C PRO A 74 7.63 4.60 -7.75
N TYR A 75 6.79 4.81 -6.74
CA TYR A 75 6.08 3.75 -6.05
C TYR A 75 4.98 3.13 -6.93
N LEU A 76 4.17 3.97 -7.58
CA LEU A 76 3.12 3.57 -8.51
C LEU A 76 3.70 2.86 -9.74
N TYR A 77 4.86 3.33 -10.24
CA TYR A 77 5.58 2.68 -11.33
C TYR A 77 6.05 1.27 -10.95
N TYR A 78 6.56 1.11 -9.73
CA TYR A 78 6.99 -0.20 -9.23
C TYR A 78 5.80 -1.17 -9.08
N ASP A 79 4.70 -0.70 -8.51
CA ASP A 79 3.45 -1.48 -8.38
C ASP A 79 2.86 -1.86 -9.73
N VAL A 80 2.84 -0.93 -10.69
CA VAL A 80 2.31 -1.17 -12.04
C VAL A 80 3.20 -2.13 -12.81
N HIS A 81 4.52 -2.03 -12.68
CA HIS A 81 5.46 -2.99 -13.27
C HIS A 81 5.23 -4.40 -12.71
N LEU A 82 5.04 -4.51 -11.39
CA LEU A 82 4.73 -5.77 -10.70
C LEU A 82 3.37 -6.34 -11.13
N TYR A 83 2.37 -5.48 -11.32
CA TYR A 83 1.04 -5.83 -11.82
C TYR A 83 1.06 -6.30 -13.28
N LEU A 84 1.80 -5.60 -14.15
CA LEU A 84 1.97 -5.95 -15.57
C LEU A 84 2.74 -7.24 -15.78
N GLN A 85 3.63 -7.61 -14.85
CA GLN A 85 4.36 -8.88 -14.90
C GLN A 85 3.47 -10.11 -14.72
N LYS A 86 2.15 -9.95 -14.44
CA LYS A 86 1.15 -11.05 -14.38
C LYS A 86 1.62 -12.28 -13.57
N GLN A 87 2.47 -12.09 -12.55
CA GLN A 87 2.70 -13.11 -11.52
C GLN A 87 1.53 -13.11 -10.54
N HIS A 88 0.34 -13.43 -11.05
CA HIS A 88 -0.83 -13.64 -10.20
C HIS A 88 -0.68 -14.89 -9.31
N PHE A 89 0.32 -15.73 -9.61
CA PHE A 89 0.94 -16.67 -8.71
C PHE A 89 2.14 -15.98 -8.06
N MET A 90 1.93 -15.39 -6.88
CA MET A 90 3.03 -15.46 -5.91
C MET A 90 3.12 -16.94 -5.55
N ASP A 91 4.09 -17.63 -6.16
CA ASP A 91 4.34 -19.03 -5.86
C ASP A 91 4.58 -19.13 -4.35
N VAL A 92 3.72 -19.90 -3.68
CA VAL A 92 3.68 -20.08 -2.21
C VAL A 92 5.04 -20.51 -1.65
N THR A 93 5.88 -21.09 -2.51
CA THR A 93 7.25 -21.53 -2.25
C THR A 93 8.27 -20.40 -2.14
N GLU A 94 8.11 -19.26 -2.84
CA GLU A 94 9.04 -18.12 -2.73
C GLU A 94 8.62 -17.10 -1.65
N ILE A 95 7.32 -16.95 -1.39
CA ILE A 95 6.80 -16.08 -0.32
C ILE A 95 7.40 -16.44 1.04
N PHE A 96 7.54 -17.73 1.35
CA PHE A 96 8.08 -18.17 2.63
C PHE A 96 9.57 -17.84 2.77
N ASN A 97 10.32 -17.91 1.67
CA ASN A 97 11.76 -17.63 1.65
C ASN A 97 12.04 -16.11 1.67
N GLN A 98 11.15 -15.30 1.07
CA GLN A 98 11.26 -13.84 1.01
C GLN A 98 10.35 -13.11 2.02
N LEU A 99 9.68 -13.82 2.93
CA LEU A 99 8.69 -13.25 3.85
C LEU A 99 9.24 -12.09 4.69
N ASN A 100 10.45 -12.27 5.23
CA ASN A 100 11.13 -11.24 6.00
C ASN A 100 11.50 -10.02 5.16
N TRP A 101 11.80 -10.20 3.87
CA TRP A 101 12.09 -9.12 2.94
C TRP A 101 10.82 -8.33 2.59
N GLU A 102 9.74 -9.04 2.25
CA GLU A 102 8.43 -8.47 1.96
C GLU A 102 7.84 -7.72 3.16
N LYS A 103 7.92 -8.30 4.37
CA LYS A 103 7.52 -7.66 5.63
C LYS A 103 8.26 -6.35 5.84
N ARG A 104 9.58 -6.36 5.60
CA ARG A 104 10.41 -5.17 5.76
C ARG A 104 10.06 -4.10 4.73
N GLN A 105 9.83 -4.47 3.47
CA GLN A 105 9.35 -3.54 2.44
C GLN A 105 8.00 -2.92 2.83
N ARG A 106 7.03 -3.71 3.28
CA ARG A 106 5.70 -3.24 3.71
C ARG A 106 5.77 -2.34 4.95
N LEU A 107 6.69 -2.60 5.89
CA LEU A 107 6.94 -1.72 7.02
C LEU A 107 7.55 -0.38 6.60
N TRP A 108 8.51 -0.38 5.66
CA TRP A 108 9.04 0.86 5.08
C TRP A 108 7.94 1.64 4.36
N LYS A 109 7.08 0.95 3.61
CA LYS A 109 5.91 1.53 2.95
C LYS A 109 4.93 2.16 3.96
N LEU A 110 4.65 1.48 5.06
CA LEU A 110 3.78 1.99 6.13
C LEU A 110 4.38 3.26 6.75
N GLY A 111 5.67 3.26 7.07
CA GLY A 111 6.37 4.44 7.57
C GLY A 111 6.27 5.62 6.58
N TYR A 112 6.45 5.34 5.30
CA TYR A 112 6.30 6.33 4.24
C TYR A 112 4.87 6.90 4.16
N LEU A 113 3.84 6.04 4.20
CA LEU A 113 2.42 6.44 4.23
C LEU A 113 2.09 7.30 5.45
N VAL A 114 2.61 6.96 6.63
CA VAL A 114 2.40 7.75 7.85
C VAL A 114 3.07 9.13 7.74
N ILE A 115 4.28 9.21 7.19
CA ILE A 115 4.94 10.50 6.94
C ILE A 115 4.10 11.32 5.95
N LEU A 116 3.63 10.71 4.87
CA LEU A 116 2.81 11.38 3.86
C LEU A 116 1.47 11.86 4.45
N PHE A 117 0.88 11.08 5.35
CA PHE A 117 -0.30 11.47 6.12
C PHE A 117 -0.05 12.69 7.01
N ILE A 118 1.06 12.73 7.76
CA ILE A 118 1.44 13.88 8.59
C ILE A 118 1.66 15.12 7.71
N ILE A 119 2.38 14.98 6.59
CA ILE A 119 2.60 16.09 5.65
C ILE A 119 1.26 16.60 5.09
N SER A 120 0.34 15.70 4.73
CA SER A 120 -0.98 16.09 4.24
C SER A 120 -1.79 16.89 5.27
N LEU A 121 -1.69 16.53 6.56
CA LEU A 121 -2.31 17.28 7.67
C LEU A 121 -1.67 18.65 7.86
N VAL A 122 -0.34 18.74 7.83
CA VAL A 122 0.40 20.01 7.98
C VAL A 122 0.08 20.97 6.84
N VAL A 123 0.03 20.48 5.60
CA VAL A 123 -0.34 21.29 4.44
C VAL A 123 -1.76 21.83 4.59
N ARG A 124 -2.71 21.00 5.02
CA ARG A 124 -4.09 21.43 5.29
C ARG A 124 -4.18 22.49 6.39
N LEU A 125 -3.34 22.42 7.43
CA LEU A 125 -3.30 23.38 8.53
C LEU A 125 -2.73 24.75 8.12
N ARG A 126 -1.92 24.79 7.06
CA ARG A 126 -1.24 25.99 6.55
C ARG A 126 -2.07 26.76 5.51
N THR A 127 -3.01 26.12 4.83
CA THR A 127 -3.91 26.71 3.81
C THR A 127 -5.30 27.01 4.36
#